data_AF-A0A965VL45-F1
#
_entry.id   AF-A0A965VL45-F1
#
_cell.length_a   1.000
_cell.length_b   1.000
_cell.length_c   1.000
_cell.angle_alpha   90.00
_cell.angle_beta   90.00
_cell.angle_gamma   90.00
#
_symmetry.space_group_name_H-M   'P 1'
#
loop_
_entity.id
_entity.type
_entity.pdbx_description
1 polymer ?
#
loop_
_entity_poly.entity_id
_entity_poly.type
_entity_poly.pdbx_seq_one_letter_code
_entity_poly.pdbx_strand_id
1 'polypeptide(L)'
;MHNKMLLLFVRALVLALSVSTLGHAEDFPRISVQKLPEALQVQYARDRPDLGNYGHCAAAFDSQIDGSKMAWSCAIYVRLSAQGERLAMKLCSERAALLKVKSPCKLVVEP
;
A
#
# COMPACT_ATOMS: atom_id res chain seq x y z
N MET A 1 51.92 21.18 -7.30
CA MET A 1 50.98 20.52 -8.25
C MET A 1 50.24 19.32 -7.65
N HIS A 2 50.78 18.63 -6.63
CA HIS A 2 50.10 17.51 -5.94
C HIS A 2 48.77 17.86 -5.25
N ASN A 3 48.66 19.04 -4.62
CA ASN A 3 47.45 19.45 -3.88
C ASN A 3 46.23 19.68 -4.79
N LYS A 4 46.44 20.17 -6.02
CA LYS A 4 45.36 20.38 -7.01
C LYS A 4 44.81 19.05 -7.54
N MET A 5 45.65 18.02 -7.67
CA MET A 5 45.23 16.71 -8.15
C MET A 5 44.41 15.97 -7.08
N LEU A 6 44.79 16.08 -5.80
CA LEU A 6 44.04 15.53 -4.68
C LEU A 6 42.64 16.17 -4.54
N LEU A 7 42.56 17.51 -4.70
CA LEU A 7 41.29 18.26 -4.66
C LEU A 7 40.32 17.88 -5.78
N LEU A 8 40.83 17.55 -6.98
CA LEU A 8 39.99 17.11 -8.11
C LEU A 8 39.45 15.69 -7.91
N PHE A 9 40.27 14.79 -7.36
CA PHE A 9 39.84 13.42 -7.03
C PHE A 9 38.76 13.39 -5.93
N VAL A 10 38.92 14.20 -4.88
CA VAL A 10 37.92 14.30 -3.81
C VAL A 10 36.59 14.87 -4.33
N ARG A 11 36.63 15.87 -5.22
CA ARG A 11 35.41 16.40 -5.87
C ARG A 11 34.71 15.36 -6.74
N ALA A 12 35.46 14.57 -7.51
CA ALA A 12 34.89 13.50 -8.32
C ALA A 12 34.26 12.39 -7.47
N LEU A 13 34.87 12.04 -6.34
CA LEU A 13 34.35 11.04 -5.41
C LEU A 13 33.06 11.51 -4.71
N VAL A 14 32.97 12.79 -4.33
CA VAL A 14 31.77 13.36 -3.69
C VAL A 14 30.57 13.44 -4.65
N LEU A 15 30.80 13.68 -5.94
CA LEU A 15 29.73 13.69 -6.95
C LEU A 15 29.14 12.29 -7.20
N ALA A 16 29.95 11.23 -7.11
CA ALA A 16 29.52 9.85 -7.37
C ALA A 16 28.63 9.25 -6.26
N LEU A 17 28.64 9.81 -5.04
CA LEU A 17 27.90 9.26 -3.89
C LEU A 17 26.50 9.88 -3.67
N SER A 18 26.04 10.79 -4.53
CA SER A 18 24.77 11.51 -4.33
C SER A 18 23.51 10.81 -4.86
N VAL A 19 23.60 9.59 -5.38
CA VAL A 19 22.43 8.81 -5.84
C VAL A 19 21.79 8.08 -4.65
N SER A 20 21.25 8.85 -3.70
CA SER A 20 20.49 8.30 -2.56
C SER A 20 19.01 8.20 -2.92
N THR A 21 18.57 6.99 -3.21
CA THR A 21 17.20 6.44 -3.09
C THR A 21 16.06 7.46 -3.18
N LEU A 22 15.50 7.64 -4.38
CA LEU A 22 14.13 8.13 -4.53
C LEU A 22 13.20 7.10 -3.87
N GLY A 23 12.70 7.41 -2.68
CA GLY A 23 11.56 6.70 -2.10
C GLY A 23 10.36 6.94 -3.00
N HIS A 24 10.01 5.97 -3.85
CA HIS A 24 8.78 6.03 -4.63
C HIS A 24 7.60 6.07 -3.64
N ALA A 25 6.83 7.14 -3.68
CA ALA A 25 5.53 7.17 -3.04
C ALA A 25 4.66 6.18 -3.83
N GLU A 26 4.38 5.02 -3.22
CA GLU A 26 3.52 4.00 -3.80
C GLU A 26 2.10 4.56 -3.83
N ASP A 27 1.64 5.02 -4.99
CA ASP A 27 0.27 5.50 -5.14
C ASP A 27 -0.65 4.31 -5.44
N PHE A 28 -1.30 3.81 -4.39
CA PHE A 28 -2.24 2.71 -4.53
C PHE A 28 -3.59 3.20 -5.03
N PRO A 29 -4.26 2.46 -5.95
CA PRO A 29 -5.60 2.83 -6.39
C PRO A 29 -6.56 2.80 -5.19
N ARG A 30 -7.48 3.77 -5.13
CA ARG A 30 -8.38 3.96 -3.99
C ARG A 30 -9.84 3.71 -4.36
N ILE A 31 -10.63 3.28 -3.39
CA ILE A 31 -12.08 3.09 -3.50
C ILE A 31 -12.77 3.57 -2.22
N SER A 32 -13.90 4.26 -2.36
CA SER A 32 -14.67 4.67 -1.19
C SER A 32 -15.48 3.51 -0.64
N VAL A 33 -15.74 3.52 0.68
CA VAL A 33 -16.53 2.48 1.36
C VAL A 33 -17.90 2.28 0.68
N GLN A 34 -18.56 3.35 0.24
CA GLN A 34 -19.91 3.28 -0.37
C GLN A 34 -19.91 2.58 -1.74
N LYS A 35 -18.75 2.48 -2.40
CA LYS A 35 -18.62 1.81 -3.71
C LYS A 35 -18.27 0.33 -3.59
N LEU A 36 -18.07 -0.16 -2.36
CA LEU A 36 -17.82 -1.58 -2.11
C LEU A 36 -19.11 -2.40 -2.25
N PRO A 37 -19.02 -3.70 -2.58
CA PRO A 37 -20.09 -4.65 -2.38
C PRO A 37 -20.64 -4.61 -0.95
N GLU A 38 -21.93 -4.84 -0.76
CA GLU A 38 -22.58 -4.78 0.56
C GLU A 38 -21.88 -5.67 1.61
N ALA A 39 -21.49 -6.89 1.21
CA ALA A 39 -20.75 -7.79 2.08
C ALA A 39 -19.42 -7.20 2.60
N LEU A 40 -18.71 -6.44 1.76
CA LEU A 40 -17.46 -5.77 2.14
C LEU A 40 -17.71 -4.49 2.93
N GLN A 41 -18.84 -3.81 2.73
CA GLN A 41 -19.24 -2.68 3.58
C GLN A 41 -19.50 -3.14 5.02
N VAL A 42 -20.21 -4.26 5.19
CA VAL A 42 -20.44 -4.87 6.51
C VAL A 42 -19.13 -5.33 7.12
N GLN A 43 -18.24 -5.94 6.34
CA GLN A 43 -16.92 -6.34 6.82
C GLN A 43 -16.09 -5.13 7.26
N TYR A 44 -16.08 -4.04 6.48
CA TYR A 44 -15.41 -2.80 6.84
C TYR A 44 -15.96 -2.23 8.16
N ALA A 45 -17.28 -2.16 8.32
CA ALA A 45 -17.89 -1.67 9.54
C ALA A 45 -17.48 -2.48 10.79
N ARG A 46 -17.21 -3.78 10.64
CA ARG A 46 -16.69 -4.63 11.71
C ARG A 46 -15.22 -4.38 12.02
N ASP A 47 -14.39 -4.22 11.00
CA ASP A 47 -12.92 -4.10 11.17
C ASP A 47 -12.47 -2.66 11.49
N ARG A 48 -13.30 -1.66 11.13
CA ARG A 48 -13.00 -0.22 11.30
C ARG A 48 -12.59 0.18 12.72
N PRO A 49 -13.21 -0.31 13.81
CA PRO A 49 -12.78 0.01 15.17
C PRO A 49 -11.32 -0.36 15.48
N ASP A 50 -10.76 -1.36 14.81
CA ASP A 50 -9.39 -1.86 15.06
C ASP A 50 -8.31 -1.16 14.22
N LEU A 51 -8.70 -0.34 13.23
CA LEU A 51 -7.75 0.36 12.36
C LEU A 51 -6.98 1.47 13.10
N GLY A 52 -7.61 2.12 14.07
CA GLY A 52 -7.06 3.33 14.69
C GLY A 52 -6.74 4.41 13.65
N ASN A 53 -5.69 5.19 13.88
CA ASN A 53 -5.32 6.33 13.01
C ASN A 53 -4.46 5.96 11.80
N TYR A 54 -3.83 4.78 11.83
CA TYR A 54 -2.80 4.40 10.85
C TYR A 54 -3.13 3.12 10.09
N GLY A 55 -4.16 2.39 10.52
CA GLY A 55 -4.58 1.17 9.86
C GLY A 55 -5.31 1.46 8.56
N HIS A 56 -5.14 0.55 7.61
CA HIS A 56 -5.76 0.63 6.29
C HIS A 56 -6.36 -0.71 5.90
N CYS A 57 -7.43 -0.69 5.12
CA CYS A 57 -7.98 -1.88 4.48
C CYS A 57 -7.81 -1.80 2.96
N ALA A 58 -7.76 -2.96 2.32
CA ALA A 58 -7.74 -3.08 0.87
C ALA A 58 -8.69 -4.18 0.42
N ALA A 59 -9.28 -3.98 -0.76
CA ALA A 59 -10.28 -4.86 -1.33
C ALA A 59 -10.08 -5.08 -2.83
N ALA A 60 -10.36 -6.28 -3.31
CA ALA A 60 -10.57 -6.63 -4.72
C ALA A 60 -11.83 -7.49 -4.84
N PHE A 61 -12.59 -7.33 -5.92
CA PHE A 61 -13.80 -8.12 -6.13
C PHE A 61 -14.18 -8.21 -7.61
N ASP A 62 -14.53 -9.42 -8.05
CA ASP A 62 -15.02 -9.67 -9.41
C ASP A 62 -16.55 -9.78 -9.45
N SER A 63 -17.21 -9.85 -8.28
CA SER A 63 -18.66 -9.96 -8.12
C SER A 63 -19.12 -9.02 -7.01
N GLN A 64 -20.37 -8.54 -7.13
CA GLN A 64 -21.03 -7.72 -6.10
C GLN A 64 -21.77 -8.55 -5.05
N ILE A 65 -22.01 -9.84 -5.32
CA ILE A 65 -22.87 -10.70 -4.48
C ILE A 65 -22.15 -11.97 -4.00
N ASP A 66 -21.16 -12.44 -4.75
CA ASP A 66 -20.46 -13.69 -4.47
C ASP A 66 -19.22 -13.39 -3.63
N GLY A 67 -19.33 -13.59 -2.32
CA GLY A 67 -18.24 -13.36 -1.36
C GLY A 67 -16.99 -14.22 -1.63
N SER A 68 -17.12 -15.35 -2.33
CA SER A 68 -15.96 -16.18 -2.70
C SER A 68 -15.07 -15.51 -3.76
N LYS A 69 -15.60 -14.50 -4.47
CA LYS A 69 -14.91 -13.69 -5.47
C LYS A 69 -14.51 -12.31 -4.95
N MET A 70 -14.34 -12.18 -3.63
CA MET A 70 -13.95 -10.95 -2.94
C MET A 70 -12.72 -11.20 -2.07
N ALA A 71 -11.64 -10.46 -2.32
CA ALA A 71 -10.48 -10.41 -1.45
C ALA A 71 -10.58 -9.17 -0.54
N TRP A 72 -10.31 -9.38 0.75
CA TRP A 72 -10.36 -8.36 1.78
C TRP A 72 -9.18 -8.55 2.73
N SER A 73 -8.52 -7.45 3.10
CA SER A 73 -7.49 -7.47 4.14
C SER A 73 -7.35 -6.11 4.80
N CYS A 74 -7.07 -6.10 6.11
CA CYS A 74 -6.77 -4.89 6.86
C CYS A 74 -5.43 -5.03 7.59
N ALA A 75 -4.67 -3.93 7.61
CA ALA A 75 -3.46 -3.78 8.42
C ALA A 75 -3.83 -3.02 9.70
N ILE A 76 -4.14 -3.76 10.76
CA ILE A 76 -4.49 -3.22 12.08
C ILE A 76 -3.24 -3.10 12.97
N TYR A 77 -3.32 -2.27 14.03
CA TYR A 77 -2.25 -2.06 15.01
C TYR A 77 -0.89 -1.59 14.44
N VAL A 78 -0.89 -1.00 13.25
CA VAL A 78 0.30 -0.39 12.64
C VAL A 78 0.59 0.99 13.22
N ARG A 79 1.88 1.39 13.19
CA ARG A 79 2.35 2.68 13.75
C ARG A 79 2.62 3.75 12.69
N LEU A 80 2.60 3.36 11.41
CA LEU A 80 2.91 4.23 10.27
C LEU A 80 1.90 3.99 9.14
N SER A 81 1.20 5.06 8.72
CA SER A 81 0.16 4.98 7.68
C SER A 81 0.66 4.33 6.40
N ALA A 82 1.81 4.79 5.88
CA ALA A 82 2.40 4.24 4.65
C ALA A 82 2.76 2.74 4.77
N GLN A 83 3.11 2.28 5.97
CA GLN A 83 3.33 0.85 6.21
C GLN A 83 2.00 0.08 6.22
N GLY A 84 0.96 0.67 6.83
CA GLY A 84 -0.40 0.13 6.82
C GLY A 84 -0.94 -0.06 5.42
N GLU A 85 -0.83 0.97 4.57
CA GLU A 85 -1.25 0.94 3.17
C GLU A 85 -0.56 -0.20 2.40
N ARG A 86 0.78 -0.28 2.49
CA ARG A 86 1.58 -1.32 1.85
C ARG A 86 1.21 -2.72 2.32
N LEU A 87 1.05 -2.90 3.64
CA LEU A 87 0.72 -4.20 4.22
C LEU A 87 -0.69 -4.64 3.82
N ALA A 88 -1.69 -3.75 3.89
CA ALA A 88 -3.06 -4.05 3.50
C ALA A 88 -3.14 -4.46 2.02
N MET A 89 -2.45 -3.71 1.15
CA MET A 89 -2.39 -3.99 -0.29
C MET A 89 -1.70 -5.32 -0.60
N LYS A 90 -0.59 -5.62 0.08
CA LYS A 90 0.13 -6.90 -0.08
C LYS A 90 -0.74 -8.10 0.34
N LEU A 91 -1.35 -8.03 1.51
CA LEU A 91 -2.20 -9.13 2.01
C LEU A 91 -3.46 -9.29 1.17
N CYS A 92 -4.04 -8.18 0.68
CA CYS A 92 -5.15 -8.23 -0.27
C CYS A 92 -4.74 -8.92 -1.57
N SER A 93 -3.58 -8.58 -2.15
CA SER A 93 -3.14 -9.18 -3.41
C SER A 93 -2.81 -10.66 -3.28
N GLU A 94 -2.20 -11.08 -2.17
CA GLU A 94 -2.01 -12.48 -1.82
C GLU A 94 -3.36 -13.21 -1.72
N ARG A 95 -4.35 -12.61 -1.04
CA ARG A 95 -5.69 -13.19 -0.92
C ARG A 95 -6.44 -13.24 -2.25
N ALA A 96 -6.30 -12.21 -3.09
CA ALA A 96 -6.88 -12.18 -4.44
C ALA A 96 -6.31 -13.30 -5.32
N ALA A 97 -4.99 -13.53 -5.24
CA ALA A 97 -4.35 -14.63 -5.95
C ALA A 97 -4.87 -16.00 -5.50
N LEU A 98 -5.05 -16.20 -4.18
CA LEU A 98 -5.62 -17.45 -3.63
C LEU A 98 -7.07 -17.68 -4.08
N LEU A 99 -7.89 -16.64 -4.09
CA LEU A 99 -9.30 -16.69 -4.48
C LEU A 99 -9.51 -16.60 -6.01
N LYS A 100 -8.43 -16.46 -6.79
CA LYS A 100 -8.46 -16.25 -8.25
C LYS A 100 -9.31 -15.04 -8.66
N VAL A 101 -9.34 -14.01 -7.82
CA VAL A 101 -9.95 -12.71 -8.11
C VAL A 101 -9.02 -11.96 -9.07
N LYS A 102 -9.55 -11.52 -10.21
CA LYS A 102 -8.78 -10.90 -11.29
C LYS A 102 -8.66 -9.38 -11.14
N SER A 103 -9.63 -8.76 -10.49
CA SER A 103 -9.63 -7.32 -10.24
C SER A 103 -8.44 -6.91 -9.36
N PRO A 104 -7.84 -5.72 -9.60
CA PRO A 104 -6.76 -5.23 -8.77
C PRO A 104 -7.29 -4.81 -7.39
N CYS A 105 -6.49 -5.07 -6.36
CA CYS A 105 -6.75 -4.53 -5.02
C CYS A 105 -6.73 -3.00 -5.04
N LYS A 106 -7.58 -2.41 -4.21
CA LYS A 106 -7.68 -0.96 -4.00
C LYS A 106 -7.74 -0.67 -2.52
N LEU A 107 -7.07 0.39 -2.08
CA LEU A 107 -7.19 0.90 -0.71
C LEU A 107 -8.59 1.44 -0.47
N VAL A 108 -9.18 1.05 0.65
CA VAL A 108 -10.47 1.53 1.09
C VAL A 108 -10.27 2.83 1.85
N VAL A 109 -10.93 3.89 1.40
CA VAL A 109 -10.91 5.21 2.04
C VAL A 109 -12.30 5.60 2.50
N GLU A 110 -12.38 6.20 3.68
CA GLU A 110 -13.59 6.94 4.08
C GLU A 110 -13.76 8.16 3.16
N PRO A 111 -15.01 8.56 2.86
CA PRO A 111 -15.28 9.77 2.08
C PRO A 111 -14.82 11.05 2.80
#